data_AF-A0A0F8ZN41-F1
#
_entry.id   AF-A0A0F8ZN41-F1
#
_cell.length_a   1.000
_cell.length_b   1.000
_cell.length_c   1.000
_cell.angle_alpha   90.00
_cell.angle_beta   90.00
_cell.angle_gamma   90.00
#
_symmetry.space_group_name_H-M   'P 1'
#
loop_
_entity.id
_entity.type
_entity.pdbx_description
1 polymer ?
#
loop_
_entity_poly.entity_id
_entity_poly.type
_entity_poly.pdbx_seq_one_letter_code
_entity_poly.pdbx_strand_id
1 'polypeptide(L)'
;MSVAKALKQQEQGKKKGRGSVNNKHRLGAFAASSESHGADWGACSPEKLQGVIEGITRLGGAVIFGLSRDGGAYSVTLLLDKDKAALWFNADADVNQELDNVMGTLEAMD
;
A
#
# COMPACT_ATOMS: atom_id res chain seq x y z
N MET A 1 -0.04 -27.96 -45.55
CA MET A 1 0.14 -27.68 -44.10
C MET A 1 -1.21 -27.84 -43.42
N SER A 2 -1.31 -28.71 -42.42
CA SER A 2 -2.60 -29.10 -41.81
C SER A 2 -3.17 -28.00 -40.91
N VAL A 3 -4.49 -27.76 -41.02
CA VAL A 3 -5.31 -26.89 -40.17
C VAL A 3 -5.11 -27.20 -38.67
N ALA A 4 -4.74 -28.44 -38.33
CA ALA A 4 -4.43 -28.87 -36.97
C ALA A 4 -3.17 -28.20 -36.39
N LYS A 5 -2.20 -27.79 -37.23
CA LYS A 5 -0.98 -27.09 -36.77
C LYS A 5 -1.25 -25.61 -36.49
N ALA A 6 -2.21 -25.01 -37.18
CA ALA A 6 -2.65 -23.63 -36.96
C ALA A 6 -3.49 -23.49 -35.67
N LEU A 7 -4.34 -24.49 -35.36
CA LEU A 7 -5.14 -24.50 -34.13
C LEU A 7 -4.28 -24.70 -32.86
N LYS A 8 -3.20 -25.50 -32.92
CA LYS A 8 -2.25 -25.66 -31.80
C LYS A 8 -1.45 -24.40 -31.47
N GLN A 9 -1.19 -23.53 -32.44
CA GLN A 9 -0.52 -22.25 -32.19
C GLN A 9 -1.44 -21.17 -31.60
N GLN A 10 -2.76 -21.27 -31.82
CA GLN A 10 -3.72 -20.36 -31.19
C GLN A 10 -3.93 -20.63 -29.69
N GLU A 11 -3.75 -21.87 -29.21
CA GLU A 11 -3.84 -22.18 -27.78
C GLU A 11 -2.61 -21.75 -26.96
N GLN A 12 -1.43 -21.67 -27.59
CA GLN A 12 -0.19 -21.21 -26.94
C GLN A 12 -0.08 -19.68 -26.88
N GLY A 13 -0.98 -18.97 -27.55
CA GLY A 13 -1.14 -17.53 -27.50
C GLY A 13 -2.11 -17.04 -26.44
N LYS A 14 -2.36 -17.81 -25.35
CA LYS A 14 -3.01 -17.27 -24.15
C LYS A 14 -2.14 -16.15 -23.60
N LYS A 15 -2.42 -14.94 -24.09
CA LYS A 15 -1.96 -13.65 -23.58
C LYS A 15 -1.83 -13.80 -22.07
N LYS A 16 -0.59 -13.74 -21.56
CA LYS A 16 -0.36 -13.42 -20.15
C LYS A 16 -1.04 -12.08 -19.94
N GLY A 17 -2.31 -12.11 -19.52
CA GLY A 17 -3.03 -10.91 -19.19
C GLY A 17 -2.17 -10.16 -18.19
N ARG A 18 -2.01 -8.84 -18.39
CA ARG A 18 -1.62 -7.94 -17.31
C ARG A 18 -2.74 -8.02 -16.28
N GLY A 19 -2.70 -9.06 -15.48
CA GLY A 19 -3.64 -9.38 -14.43
C GLY A 19 -2.89 -9.47 -13.11
N SER A 20 -3.66 -9.58 -12.04
CA SER A 20 -3.10 -9.79 -10.71
C SER A 20 -2.17 -11.00 -10.70
N VAL A 21 -0.93 -10.81 -10.23
CA VAL A 21 0.00 -11.93 -10.00
C VAL A 21 -0.56 -12.87 -8.93
N ASN A 22 0.00 -14.07 -8.74
CA ASN A 22 -0.50 -15.07 -7.77
C ASN A 22 -0.39 -14.57 -6.31
N ASN A 23 -1.30 -13.68 -5.92
CA ASN A 23 -1.33 -13.01 -4.63
C ASN A 23 -1.76 -13.99 -3.53
N LYS A 24 -2.58 -15.00 -3.86
CA LYS A 24 -3.00 -16.02 -2.89
C LYS A 24 -1.81 -16.72 -2.25
N HIS A 25 -0.81 -17.10 -3.04
CA HIS A 25 0.43 -17.70 -2.51
C HIS A 25 1.21 -16.72 -1.62
N ARG A 26 1.27 -15.44 -2.00
CA ARG A 26 1.98 -14.40 -1.24
C ARG A 26 1.30 -14.08 0.08
N LEU A 27 -0.04 -14.07 0.11
CA LEU A 27 -0.85 -13.83 1.30
C LEU A 27 -0.74 -14.99 2.31
N GLY A 28 -0.49 -16.22 1.87
CA GLY A 28 -0.31 -17.38 2.75
C GLY A 28 0.84 -17.21 3.76
N ALA A 29 1.85 -16.42 3.44
CA ALA A 29 2.97 -16.11 4.35
C ALA A 29 2.56 -15.26 5.57
N PHE A 30 1.41 -14.58 5.50
CA PHE A 30 0.92 -13.69 6.57
C PHE A 30 -0.04 -14.38 7.54
N ALA A 31 -0.47 -15.61 7.26
CA ALA A 31 -1.41 -16.34 8.11
C ALA A 31 -0.87 -16.73 9.50
N ALA A 32 0.43 -16.49 9.76
CA ALA A 32 1.10 -16.84 11.01
C ALA A 32 1.49 -15.63 11.88
N SER A 33 1.10 -14.40 11.52
CA SER A 33 1.44 -13.21 12.31
C SER A 33 0.50 -13.02 13.50
N SER A 34 1.05 -12.64 14.65
CA SER A 34 0.32 -12.27 15.86
C SER A 34 -0.15 -10.82 15.84
N GLU A 35 -1.21 -10.51 16.58
CA GLU A 35 -1.70 -9.14 16.78
C GLU A 35 -0.69 -8.26 17.53
N SER A 36 -0.51 -7.02 17.07
CA SER A 36 0.23 -5.98 17.79
C SER A 36 -0.68 -5.30 18.81
N HIS A 37 -0.14 -4.95 19.97
CA HIS A 37 -0.86 -4.21 21.01
C HIS A 37 -0.40 -2.75 21.00
N GLY A 38 -1.33 -1.79 20.98
CA GLY A 38 -1.02 -0.35 21.01
C GLY A 38 -1.66 0.41 19.84
N ALA A 39 -0.82 1.04 19.03
CA ALA A 39 -1.24 1.79 17.84
C ALA A 39 -2.06 0.90 16.89
N ASP A 40 -3.21 1.40 16.47
CA ASP A 40 -4.17 0.67 15.65
C ASP A 40 -4.74 1.55 14.53
N TRP A 41 -4.36 1.25 13.29
CA TRP A 41 -4.89 1.95 12.12
C TRP A 41 -6.40 1.74 11.93
N GLY A 42 -6.99 0.70 12.55
CA GLY A 42 -8.43 0.51 12.59
C GLY A 42 -9.19 1.61 13.34
N ALA A 43 -8.51 2.35 14.23
CA ALA A 43 -9.10 3.46 14.99
C ALA A 43 -9.12 4.80 14.24
N CYS A 44 -8.40 4.92 13.11
CA CYS A 44 -8.35 6.16 12.34
C CYS A 44 -9.54 6.30 11.37
N SER A 45 -9.80 7.53 10.92
CA SER A 45 -10.82 7.81 9.90
C SER A 45 -10.40 7.20 8.56
N PRO A 46 -11.23 6.31 7.96
CA PRO A 46 -10.95 5.73 6.65
C PRO A 46 -10.71 6.77 5.55
N GLU A 47 -11.43 7.88 5.62
CA GLU A 47 -11.35 8.98 4.66
C GLU A 47 -9.96 9.65 4.68
N LYS A 48 -9.34 9.76 5.85
CA LYS A 48 -8.00 10.35 5.99
C LYS A 48 -6.91 9.46 5.43
N LEU A 49 -6.98 8.15 5.69
CA LEU A 49 -6.09 7.18 5.05
C LEU A 49 -6.22 7.20 3.53
N GLN A 50 -7.46 7.20 3.04
CA GLN A 50 -7.74 7.29 1.61
C GLN A 50 -7.16 8.58 1.03
N GLY A 51 -7.34 9.72 1.71
CA GLY A 51 -6.77 11.00 1.31
C GLY A 51 -5.26 10.91 1.09
N VAL A 52 -4.51 10.39 2.07
CA VAL A 52 -3.05 10.23 1.96
C VAL A 52 -2.65 9.33 0.80
N ILE A 53 -3.36 8.22 0.60
CA ILE A 53 -3.12 7.32 -0.54
C ILE A 53 -3.34 8.05 -1.87
N GLU A 54 -4.46 8.77 -2.01
CA GLU A 54 -4.76 9.52 -3.22
C GLU A 54 -3.76 10.65 -3.46
N GLY A 55 -3.44 11.43 -2.43
CA GLY A 55 -2.52 12.57 -2.53
C GLY A 55 -1.14 12.14 -3.02
N ILE A 56 -0.51 11.16 -2.37
CA ILE A 56 0.84 10.72 -2.76
C ILE A 56 0.86 10.05 -4.14
N THR A 57 -0.20 9.32 -4.50
CA THR A 57 -0.24 8.61 -5.78
C THR A 57 -0.52 9.54 -6.96
N ARG A 58 -1.23 10.67 -6.75
CA ARG A 58 -1.37 11.73 -7.76
C ARG A 58 -0.02 12.34 -8.14
N LEU A 59 0.87 12.50 -7.16
CA LEU A 59 2.24 12.95 -7.37
C LEU A 59 3.15 11.87 -8.00
N GLY A 60 2.63 10.66 -8.25
CA GLY A 60 3.41 9.53 -8.78
C GLY A 60 4.20 8.76 -7.72
N GLY A 61 3.97 9.04 -6.44
CA GLY A 61 4.61 8.38 -5.31
C GLY A 61 3.84 7.18 -4.76
N ALA A 62 4.26 6.72 -3.59
CA ALA A 62 3.63 5.66 -2.82
C ALA A 62 3.73 5.92 -1.31
N VAL A 63 2.83 5.31 -0.54
CA VAL A 63 2.84 5.32 0.92
C VAL A 63 2.86 3.89 1.47
N ILE A 64 3.59 3.70 2.57
CA ILE A 64 3.58 2.47 3.37
C ILE A 64 3.10 2.83 4.76
N PHE A 65 2.00 2.19 5.18
CA PHE A 65 1.52 2.23 6.56
C PHE A 65 2.02 1.02 7.31
N GLY A 66 2.43 1.22 8.55
CA GLY A 66 2.87 0.15 9.43
C GLY A 66 2.80 0.55 10.89
N LEU A 67 3.37 -0.29 11.74
CA LEU A 67 3.48 -0.06 13.17
C LEU A 67 4.94 -0.27 13.59
N SER A 68 5.34 0.28 14.73
CA SER A 68 6.61 -0.07 15.36
C SER A 68 6.64 -1.55 15.74
N ARG A 69 7.85 -2.09 15.93
CA ARG A 69 8.04 -3.52 16.26
C ARG A 69 7.31 -3.93 17.54
N ASP A 70 7.23 -3.02 18.51
CA ASP A 70 6.55 -3.19 19.78
C ASP A 70 5.07 -2.77 19.76
N GLY A 71 4.57 -2.25 18.63
CA GLY A 71 3.20 -1.73 18.49
C GLY A 71 2.97 -0.38 19.18
N GLY A 72 3.98 0.24 19.78
CA GLY A 72 3.87 1.52 20.50
C GLY A 72 3.71 2.76 19.62
N ALA A 73 3.86 2.65 18.29
CA ALA A 73 3.77 3.77 17.37
C ALA A 73 3.20 3.38 16.00
N TYR A 74 2.49 4.31 15.39
CA TYR A 74 2.14 4.32 13.97
C TYR A 74 3.36 4.67 13.13
N SER A 75 3.49 4.06 11.94
CA SER A 75 4.50 4.45 10.96
C SER A 75 3.89 4.77 9.60
N VAL A 76 4.32 5.89 9.02
CA VAL A 76 3.95 6.32 7.67
C VAL A 76 5.23 6.60 6.92
N THR A 77 5.49 5.86 5.84
CA THR A 77 6.61 6.14 4.94
C THR A 77 6.10 6.63 3.60
N LEU A 78 6.48 7.85 3.23
CA LEU A 78 6.22 8.44 1.92
C LEU A 78 7.42 8.19 1.00
N LEU A 79 7.13 7.78 -0.23
CA LEU A 79 8.10 7.52 -1.29
C LEU A 79 7.70 8.36 -2.50
N LEU A 80 8.54 9.32 -2.90
CA LEU A 80 8.28 10.18 -4.05
C LEU A 80 9.58 10.40 -4.80
N ASP A 81 9.64 10.00 -6.07
CA ASP A 81 10.84 10.02 -6.91
C ASP A 81 12.08 9.40 -6.24
N LYS A 82 13.02 10.25 -5.78
CA LYS A 82 14.26 9.86 -5.10
C LYS A 82 14.18 10.07 -3.59
N ASP A 83 13.12 10.69 -3.12
CA ASP A 83 12.94 11.08 -1.73
C ASP A 83 12.13 10.04 -0.97
N LYS A 84 12.54 9.87 0.29
CA LYS A 84 11.88 8.98 1.25
C LYS A 84 11.81 9.68 2.60
N ALA A 85 10.61 9.80 3.12
CA ALA A 85 10.36 10.31 4.46
C ALA A 85 9.68 9.23 5.31
N ALA A 86 10.23 8.94 6.49
CA ALA A 86 9.61 8.04 7.46
C ALA A 86 9.13 8.86 8.67
N LEU A 87 7.83 8.83 8.91
CA LEU A 87 7.14 9.51 10.00
C LEU A 87 6.69 8.48 11.04
N TRP A 88 6.78 8.88 12.31
CA TRP A 88 6.39 8.05 13.44
C TRP A 88 5.49 8.86 14.35
N PHE A 89 4.35 8.28 14.74
CA PHE A 89 3.40 8.88 15.67
C PHE A 89 3.20 7.93 16.85
N ASN A 90 3.26 8.44 18.07
CA ASN A 90 3.01 7.62 19.25
C ASN A 90 1.60 7.03 19.23
N ALA A 91 1.39 5.90 19.90
CA ALA A 91 0.08 5.24 19.98
C ALA A 91 -1.04 6.13 20.55
N ASP A 92 -0.69 7.13 21.36
CA ASP A 92 -1.61 8.10 21.99
C ASP A 92 -1.77 9.41 21.19
N ALA A 93 -1.09 9.54 20.05
CA ALA A 93 -1.23 10.72 19.20
C ALA A 93 -2.63 10.79 18.57
N ASP A 94 -3.09 12.01 18.27
CA ASP A 94 -4.25 12.20 17.39
C ASP A 94 -3.83 11.90 15.95
N VAL A 95 -3.85 10.62 15.60
CA VAL A 95 -3.43 10.12 14.28
C VAL A 95 -4.23 10.77 13.15
N ASN A 96 -5.48 11.15 13.40
CA ASN A 96 -6.31 11.83 12.41
C ASN A 96 -5.77 13.24 12.13
N GLN A 97 -5.36 13.98 13.16
CA GLN A 97 -4.71 15.29 12.98
C GLN A 97 -3.35 15.15 12.27
N GLU A 98 -2.57 14.11 12.62
CA GLU A 98 -1.29 13.88 11.95
C GLU A 98 -1.45 13.56 10.46
N LEU A 99 -2.48 12.78 10.09
CA LEU A 99 -2.79 12.52 8.67
C LEU A 99 -3.26 13.79 7.94
N ASP A 100 -3.98 14.70 8.61
CA ASP A 100 -4.33 16.01 8.01
C ASP A 100 -3.07 16.84 7.72
N ASN A 101 -2.09 16.82 8.64
CA ASN A 101 -0.82 17.52 8.45
C ASN A 101 -0.03 16.93 7.26
N VAL A 102 -0.02 15.59 7.14
CA VAL A 102 0.56 14.90 5.99
C VAL A 102 -0.14 15.31 4.69
N MET A 103 -1.47 15.33 4.68
CA MET A 103 -2.25 15.73 3.51
C MET A 103 -1.99 17.17 3.10
N GLY A 104 -2.03 18.12 4.04
CA GLY A 104 -1.73 19.52 3.74
C GLY A 104 -0.31 19.71 3.17
N THR A 105 0.64 18.86 3.58
CA THR A 105 2.00 18.86 3.02
C THR A 105 2.01 18.36 1.57
N LEU A 106 1.27 17.27 1.27
CA LEU A 106 1.19 16.72 -0.08
C LEU A 106 0.44 17.66 -1.03
N GLU A 107 -0.65 18.29 -0.58
CA GLU A 107 -1.41 19.28 -1.37
C GLU A 107 -0.58 20.52 -1.70
N ALA A 108 0.38 20.90 -0.84
CA ALA A 108 1.29 22.01 -1.11
C ALA A 108 2.38 21.67 -2.16
N MET A 109 2.51 20.39 -2.54
CA MET A 109 3.48 19.92 -3.54
C MET A 109 2.88 19.75 -4.95
N ASP A 110 1.54 19.74 -5.08
CA ASP A 110 0.80 19.69 -6.35
C ASP A 110 0.71 21.08 -7.00
#